data_AF-A0AAU4S803-F1
#
_entry.id   AF-A0AAU4S803-F1
#
_cell.length_a   1.000
_cell.length_b   1.000
_cell.length_c   1.000
_cell.angle_alpha   90.00
_cell.angle_beta   90.00
_cell.angle_gamma   90.00
#
_symmetry.space_group_name_H-M   'P 1'
#
loop_
_entity.id
_entity.type
_entity.pdbx_description
1 polymer ?
#
loop_
_entity_poly.entity_id
_entity_poly.type
_entity_poly.pdbx_seq_one_letter_code
_entity_poly.pdbx_strand_id
1 'polypeptide(L)'
;MPGVTELLRPVWRTLPWRALGAGAAVGLLIAGTARWLEDGFSPGLALNALRAAALAFALGLAFLLDDPARHTTATVPTRRPVRQALRLALVAPFAALWWAAAVLLVPDGLRPPVGAVTLEAAAACALALAGAAAWIRRSDEPEPGVGVGAGLLTVAVLAPLLWPDRWELFVTVDDPRWADAHERWGVALTAALAGFAVWAREPVRP
;
A
#
# COMPACT_ATOMS: atom_id res chain seq x y z
N MET A 1 -1.58 17.83 28.37
CA MET A 1 -0.75 16.75 27.79
C MET A 1 0.18 17.32 26.72
N PRO A 2 1.33 17.88 27.11
CA PRO A 2 2.41 18.16 26.17
C PRO A 2 3.09 16.83 25.81
N GLY A 3 3.20 16.48 24.53
CA GLY A 3 3.91 15.25 24.14
C GLY A 3 3.60 14.73 22.74
N VAL A 4 2.37 14.86 22.24
CA VAL A 4 2.03 14.36 20.88
C VAL A 4 2.64 15.26 19.80
N THR A 5 2.52 16.58 19.95
CA THR A 5 3.12 17.57 19.02
C THR A 5 4.64 17.52 18.98
N GLU A 6 5.29 17.21 20.11
CA GLU A 6 6.74 17.06 20.18
C GLU A 6 7.24 15.80 19.44
N LEU A 7 6.44 14.74 19.40
CA LEU A 7 6.74 13.50 18.66
C LEU A 7 6.48 13.63 17.15
N LEU A 8 5.65 14.58 16.71
CA LEU A 8 5.34 14.77 15.28
C LEU A 8 6.58 15.10 14.46
N ARG A 9 7.41 16.05 14.92
CA ARG A 9 8.57 16.51 14.14
C ARG A 9 9.67 15.44 13.99
N PRO A 10 10.05 14.67 15.04
CA PRO A 10 10.95 13.53 14.90
C PRO A 10 10.38 12.43 14.00
N VAL A 11 9.10 12.09 14.16
CA VAL A 11 8.48 11.04 13.33
C VAL A 11 8.42 11.48 11.87
N TRP A 12 8.02 12.71 11.59
CA TRP A 12 8.03 13.27 10.24
C TRP A 12 9.40 13.16 9.56
N ARG A 13 10.47 13.46 10.28
CA ARG A 13 11.85 13.41 9.75
C ARG A 13 12.37 12.00 9.51
N THR A 14 11.82 11.00 10.19
CA THR A 14 12.23 9.59 10.07
C THR A 14 11.38 8.82 9.07
N LEU A 15 10.35 9.44 8.48
CA LEU A 15 9.58 8.81 7.40
C LEU A 15 10.46 8.62 6.15
N PRO A 16 10.29 7.49 5.43
CA PRO A 16 11.04 7.19 4.23
C PRO A 16 10.50 7.99 3.03
N TRP A 17 10.56 9.32 3.10
CA TRP A 17 10.05 10.22 2.06
C TRP A 17 10.62 9.95 0.68
N ARG A 18 11.85 9.44 0.60
CA ARG A 18 12.47 9.07 -0.68
C ARG A 18 11.77 7.86 -1.31
N ALA A 19 11.51 6.80 -0.53
CA ALA A 19 10.82 5.61 -1.02
C ALA A 19 9.35 5.91 -1.34
N LEU A 20 8.66 6.63 -0.44
CA LEU A 20 7.28 7.06 -0.65
C LEU A 20 7.16 8.00 -1.85
N GLY A 21 8.05 8.98 -1.96
CA GLY A 21 8.08 9.93 -3.07
C GLY A 21 8.42 9.26 -4.40
N ALA A 22 9.36 8.30 -4.42
CA ALA A 22 9.68 7.54 -5.62
C ALA A 22 8.50 6.67 -6.07
N GLY A 23 7.89 5.90 -5.16
CA GLY A 23 6.70 5.09 -5.47
C GLY A 23 5.52 5.95 -5.94
N ALA A 24 5.29 7.08 -5.28
CA ALA A 24 4.26 8.04 -5.66
C ALA A 24 4.52 8.66 -7.05
N ALA A 25 5.76 9.08 -7.32
CA ALA A 25 6.14 9.65 -8.60
C ALA A 25 5.99 8.63 -9.74
N VAL A 26 6.49 7.41 -9.55
CA VAL A 26 6.33 6.32 -10.52
C VAL A 26 4.85 6.02 -10.74
N GLY A 27 4.04 5.95 -9.69
CA GLY A 27 2.61 5.70 -9.83
C GLY A 27 1.86 6.83 -10.56
N LEU A 28 2.19 8.11 -10.31
CA LEU A 28 1.62 9.22 -11.06
C LEU A 28 2.08 9.24 -12.52
N LEU A 29 3.33 8.87 -12.80
CA LEU A 29 3.84 8.73 -14.18
C LEU A 29 3.07 7.64 -14.92
N ILE A 30 2.86 6.47 -14.30
CA ILE A 30 2.07 5.37 -14.86
C ILE A 30 0.63 5.82 -15.12
N ALA A 31 -0.05 6.41 -14.13
CA ALA A 31 -1.42 6.90 -14.31
C ALA A 31 -1.52 8.00 -15.38
N GLY A 32 -0.51 8.87 -15.44
CA GLY A 32 -0.40 9.96 -16.41
C GLY A 32 -0.28 9.48 -17.84
N THR A 33 0.23 8.27 -18.10
CA THR A 33 0.32 7.71 -19.47
C THR A 33 -1.03 7.72 -20.20
N ALA A 34 -2.15 7.60 -19.48
CA ALA A 34 -3.49 7.68 -20.04
C ALA A 34 -3.79 9.01 -20.78
N ARG A 35 -3.16 10.12 -20.36
CA ARG A 35 -3.30 11.43 -21.04
C ARG A 35 -2.29 11.63 -22.16
N TRP A 36 -1.16 10.96 -22.10
CA TRP A 36 -0.11 11.10 -23.11
C TRP A 36 -0.39 10.26 -24.36
N LEU A 37 -1.13 9.15 -24.19
CA LEU A 37 -1.45 8.19 -25.25
C LEU A 37 -2.95 8.22 -25.63
N GLU A 38 -3.61 9.38 -25.50
CA GLU A 38 -5.07 9.56 -25.69
C GLU A 38 -5.62 8.87 -26.96
N ASP A 39 -4.89 8.87 -28.07
CA ASP A 39 -5.32 8.29 -29.35
C ASP A 39 -5.31 6.74 -29.45
N GLY A 40 -4.99 6.02 -28.37
CA GLY A 40 -4.97 4.54 -28.37
C GLY A 40 -5.20 3.88 -27.02
N PHE A 41 -5.60 4.65 -26.00
CA PHE A 41 -5.71 4.15 -24.63
C PHE A 41 -7.07 3.47 -24.39
N SER A 42 -7.06 2.15 -24.17
CA SER A 42 -8.29 1.40 -23.89
C SER A 42 -8.70 1.51 -22.40
N PRO A 43 -10.00 1.37 -22.08
CA PRO A 43 -10.47 1.36 -20.68
C PRO A 43 -9.80 0.28 -19.82
N GLY A 44 -9.52 -0.89 -20.41
CA GLY A 44 -8.78 -1.97 -19.74
C GLY A 44 -7.33 -1.58 -19.42
N LEU A 45 -6.68 -0.82 -20.30
CA LEU A 45 -5.34 -0.30 -20.05
C LEU A 45 -5.34 0.76 -18.93
N ALA A 46 -6.37 1.61 -18.87
CA ALA A 46 -6.57 2.57 -17.78
C ALA A 46 -6.78 1.90 -16.42
N LEU A 47 -7.58 0.84 -16.36
CA LEU A 47 -7.72 0.03 -15.15
C LEU A 47 -6.38 -0.56 -14.71
N ASN A 48 -5.64 -1.18 -15.63
CA ASN A 48 -4.35 -1.78 -15.29
C ASN A 48 -3.28 -0.74 -14.94
N ALA A 49 -3.31 0.45 -15.54
CA ALA A 49 -2.44 1.57 -15.18
C ALA A 49 -2.72 2.04 -13.74
N LEU A 50 -3.99 2.16 -13.34
CA LEU A 50 -4.34 2.50 -11.95
C LEU A 50 -3.94 1.40 -10.96
N ARG A 51 -4.12 0.11 -11.31
CA ARG A 51 -3.64 -1.03 -10.51
C ARG A 51 -2.11 -0.99 -10.35
N ALA A 52 -1.39 -0.75 -11.43
CA ALA A 52 0.07 -0.62 -11.40
C ALA A 52 0.53 0.61 -10.59
N ALA A 53 -0.17 1.74 -10.70
CA ALA A 53 0.09 2.92 -9.89
C ALA A 53 -0.11 2.64 -8.39
N ALA A 54 -1.21 1.98 -8.03
CA ALA A 54 -1.48 1.55 -6.66
C ALA A 54 -0.39 0.61 -6.12
N LEU A 55 0.05 -0.36 -6.93
CA LEU A 55 1.13 -1.27 -6.57
C LEU A 55 2.45 -0.51 -6.35
N ALA A 56 2.82 0.43 -7.24
CA ALA A 56 4.03 1.23 -7.10
C ALA A 56 4.04 2.03 -5.79
N PHE A 57 2.90 2.61 -5.41
CA PHE A 57 2.78 3.29 -4.13
C PHE A 57 2.83 2.32 -2.93
N ALA A 58 2.17 1.17 -3.03
CA ALA A 58 2.22 0.13 -2.01
C ALA A 58 3.65 -0.40 -1.77
N LEU A 59 4.48 -0.49 -2.81
CA LEU A 59 5.91 -0.81 -2.68
C LEU A 59 6.66 0.26 -1.88
N GLY A 60 6.38 1.55 -2.13
CA GLY A 60 6.93 2.64 -1.30
C GLY A 60 6.46 2.56 0.16
N LEU A 61 5.21 2.18 0.40
CA LEU A 61 4.66 1.96 1.74
C LEU A 61 5.30 0.78 2.48
N ALA A 62 5.85 -0.23 1.79
CA ALA A 62 6.53 -1.35 2.45
C ALA A 62 7.70 -0.88 3.32
N PHE A 63 8.37 0.21 2.92
CA PHE A 63 9.48 0.83 3.66
C PHE A 63 9.01 1.70 4.84
N LEU A 64 7.70 1.96 4.99
CA LEU A 64 7.17 2.86 6.04
C LEU A 64 7.56 2.42 7.46
N LEU A 65 7.69 1.11 7.65
CA LEU A 65 8.05 0.52 8.93
C LEU A 65 9.55 0.25 9.08
N ASP A 66 10.36 0.57 8.08
CA ASP A 66 11.83 0.53 8.22
C ASP A 66 12.24 1.55 9.27
N ASP A 67 13.09 1.11 10.20
CA ASP A 67 13.68 1.95 11.22
C ASP A 67 15.18 1.63 11.30
N PRO A 68 16.02 2.32 10.50
CA PRO A 68 17.46 2.08 10.50
C PRO A 68 18.13 2.36 11.86
N ALA A 69 17.42 3.02 12.79
CA ALA A 69 17.90 3.29 14.15
C ALA A 69 17.35 2.31 15.22
N ARG A 70 16.82 1.14 14.81
CA ARG A 70 16.26 0.13 15.74
C ARG A 70 17.25 -0.28 16.84
N HIS A 71 18.55 -0.31 16.54
CA HIS A 71 19.60 -0.71 17.50
C HIS A 71 19.85 0.33 18.60
N THR A 72 19.52 1.61 18.39
CA THR A 72 19.75 2.68 19.38
C THR A 72 18.47 3.13 20.09
N THR A 73 17.29 2.82 19.54
CA THR A 73 15.97 3.24 20.07
C THR A 73 15.24 2.19 20.90
N ALA A 74 15.82 0.98 21.06
CA ALA A 74 15.25 -0.10 21.88
C ALA A 74 15.03 0.27 23.36
N THR A 75 15.68 1.35 23.83
CA THR A 75 15.57 1.87 25.20
C THR A 75 14.51 2.96 25.38
N VAL A 76 13.83 3.40 24.31
CA VAL A 76 12.84 4.49 24.40
C VAL A 76 11.50 3.96 24.95
N PRO A 77 10.92 4.59 26.00
CA PRO A 77 9.72 4.10 26.69
C PRO A 77 8.40 4.25 25.91
N THR A 78 8.45 4.63 24.62
CA THR A 78 7.24 4.69 23.78
C THR A 78 6.89 3.32 23.23
N ARG A 79 5.60 2.98 23.30
CA ARG A 79 5.07 1.73 22.75
C ARG A 79 5.16 1.74 21.22
N ARG A 80 5.66 0.65 20.64
CA ARG A 80 5.75 0.38 19.20
C ARG A 80 4.46 0.66 18.41
N PRO A 81 3.25 0.25 18.86
CA PRO A 81 2.01 0.53 18.12
C PRO A 81 1.72 2.02 17.98
N VAL A 82 2.11 2.85 18.96
CA VAL A 82 1.88 4.29 18.92
C VAL A 82 2.75 4.94 17.84
N ARG A 83 4.01 4.52 17.70
CA ARG A 83 4.90 5.03 16.63
C ARG A 83 4.42 4.63 15.24
N GLN A 84 3.98 3.38 15.07
CA GLN A 84 3.45 2.90 13.79
C GLN A 84 2.14 3.60 13.41
N ALA A 85 1.22 3.77 14.37
CA ALA A 85 -0.02 4.51 14.16
C ALA A 85 0.24 5.98 13.79
N LEU A 86 1.21 6.64 14.44
CA LEU A 86 1.56 8.03 14.13
C LEU A 86 2.19 8.17 12.73
N ARG A 87 3.08 7.25 12.34
CA ARG A 87 3.63 7.22 10.97
C ARG A 87 2.53 7.02 9.92
N LEU A 88 1.62 6.08 10.17
CA LEU A 88 0.50 5.82 9.26
C LEU A 88 -0.44 7.02 9.16
N ALA A 89 -0.79 7.64 10.30
CA ALA A 89 -1.66 8.81 10.35
C ALA A 89 -1.06 10.01 9.59
N LEU A 90 0.27 10.18 9.62
CA LEU A 90 0.95 11.23 8.87
C LEU A 90 0.99 10.96 7.36
N VAL A 91 1.08 9.71 6.93
CA VAL A 91 1.14 9.34 5.50
C VAL A 91 -0.25 9.23 4.87
N ALA A 92 -1.28 8.86 5.65
CA ALA A 92 -2.66 8.70 5.18
C ALA A 92 -3.22 9.88 4.35
N PRO A 93 -3.11 11.16 4.77
CA PRO A 93 -3.61 12.28 3.96
C PRO A 93 -2.84 12.45 2.64
N PHE A 94 -1.53 12.20 2.64
CA PHE A 94 -0.73 12.25 1.41
C PHE A 94 -1.10 11.11 0.46
N ALA A 95 -1.33 9.91 0.99
CA ALA A 95 -1.79 8.76 0.21
C ALA A 95 -3.15 9.03 -0.44
N ALA A 96 -4.09 9.62 0.31
CA ALA A 96 -5.41 9.98 -0.20
C ALA A 96 -5.33 11.05 -1.31
N LEU A 97 -4.53 12.10 -1.09
CA LEU A 97 -4.32 13.15 -2.09
C LEU A 97 -3.65 12.62 -3.35
N TRP A 98 -2.61 11.79 -3.18
CA TRP A 98 -1.91 11.14 -4.27
C TRP A 98 -2.83 10.24 -5.08
N TRP A 99 -3.65 9.43 -4.42
CA TRP A 99 -4.60 8.55 -5.10
C TRP A 99 -5.67 9.32 -5.86
N ALA A 100 -6.22 10.39 -5.26
CA ALA A 100 -7.14 11.28 -5.95
C ALA A 100 -6.50 11.89 -7.22
N ALA A 101 -5.24 12.33 -7.13
CA ALA A 101 -4.51 12.80 -8.30
C ALA A 101 -4.34 11.70 -9.37
N ALA A 102 -3.98 10.47 -8.98
CA ALA A 102 -3.85 9.35 -9.90
C ALA A 102 -5.16 9.05 -10.66
N VAL A 103 -6.30 9.07 -9.96
CA VAL A 103 -7.62 8.88 -10.59
C VAL A 103 -7.97 10.03 -11.53
N LEU A 104 -7.67 11.28 -11.15
CA LEU A 104 -7.94 12.47 -11.97
C LEU A 104 -7.03 12.58 -13.19
N LEU A 105 -5.88 11.90 -13.19
CA LEU A 105 -5.03 11.78 -14.37
C LEU A 105 -5.68 10.91 -15.46
N VAL A 106 -6.59 10.00 -15.10
CA VAL A 106 -7.32 9.21 -16.10
C VAL A 106 -8.47 10.04 -16.70
N PRO A 107 -8.61 10.14 -18.03
CA PRO A 107 -9.73 10.86 -18.66
C PRO A 107 -11.10 10.27 -18.30
N ASP A 108 -12.13 11.12 -18.15
CA ASP A 108 -13.49 10.72 -17.70
C ASP A 108 -14.08 9.55 -18.50
N GLY A 109 -13.90 9.52 -19.83
CA GLY A 109 -14.41 8.45 -20.70
C GLY A 109 -13.71 7.09 -20.53
N LEU A 110 -12.56 7.06 -19.87
CA LEU A 110 -11.77 5.84 -19.63
C LEU A 110 -11.71 5.45 -18.15
N ARG A 111 -12.33 6.24 -17.26
CA ARG A 111 -12.26 6.01 -15.81
C ARG A 111 -13.03 4.74 -15.45
N PRO A 112 -12.38 3.73 -14.85
CA PRO A 112 -13.08 2.59 -14.29
C PRO A 112 -13.90 2.99 -13.04
N PRO A 113 -14.78 2.11 -12.55
CA PRO A 113 -15.52 2.33 -11.31
C PRO A 113 -14.59 2.64 -10.12
N VAL A 114 -14.50 3.93 -9.76
CA VAL A 114 -13.48 4.44 -8.82
C VAL A 114 -13.54 3.74 -7.47
N GLY A 115 -14.74 3.46 -6.94
CA GLY A 115 -14.90 2.76 -5.65
C GLY A 115 -14.26 1.37 -5.64
N ALA A 116 -14.45 0.62 -6.71
CA ALA A 116 -13.88 -0.73 -6.85
C ALA A 116 -12.34 -0.66 -6.92
N VAL A 117 -11.79 0.23 -7.75
CA VAL A 117 -10.34 0.38 -7.87
C VAL A 117 -9.70 0.96 -6.59
N THR A 118 -10.41 1.83 -5.87
CA THR A 118 -9.95 2.32 -4.55
C THR A 118 -9.86 1.19 -3.53
N LEU A 119 -10.75 0.20 -3.60
CA LEU A 119 -10.73 -0.97 -2.72
C LEU A 119 -9.49 -1.83 -3.00
N GLU A 120 -9.19 -2.11 -4.27
CA GLU A 120 -7.99 -2.83 -4.68
C GLU A 120 -6.71 -2.11 -4.21
N ALA A 121 -6.65 -0.79 -4.41
CA ALA A 121 -5.52 0.03 -3.98
C ALA A 121 -5.35 0.03 -2.46
N ALA A 122 -6.44 0.18 -1.71
CA ALA A 122 -6.43 0.11 -0.25
C ALA A 122 -5.98 -1.26 0.25
N ALA A 123 -6.44 -2.35 -0.38
CA ALA A 123 -6.04 -3.70 -0.03
C ALA A 123 -4.55 -3.95 -0.28
N ALA A 124 -4.01 -3.51 -1.42
CA ALA A 124 -2.58 -3.61 -1.73
C ALA A 124 -1.72 -2.86 -0.70
N CYS A 125 -2.13 -1.64 -0.33
CA CYS A 125 -1.47 -0.85 0.72
C CYS A 125 -1.54 -1.56 2.09
N ALA A 126 -2.71 -2.09 2.46
CA ALA A 126 -2.89 -2.81 3.71
C ALA A 126 -2.05 -4.09 3.77
N LEU A 127 -1.94 -4.84 2.67
CA LEU A 127 -1.11 -6.03 2.55
C LEU A 127 0.37 -5.70 2.71
N ALA A 128 0.84 -4.61 2.10
CA ALA A 128 2.22 -4.13 2.27
C ALA A 128 2.53 -3.83 3.74
N LEU A 129 1.63 -3.11 4.42
CA LEU A 129 1.77 -2.77 5.84
C LEU A 129 1.71 -4.00 6.75
N ALA A 130 0.78 -4.92 6.48
CA ALA A 130 0.62 -6.16 7.22
C ALA A 130 1.85 -7.08 7.04
N GLY A 131 2.37 -7.19 5.81
CA GLY A 131 3.59 -7.92 5.49
C GLY A 131 4.80 -7.35 6.23
N ALA A 132 4.97 -6.02 6.23
CA ALA A 132 6.03 -5.36 6.98
C ALA A 132 5.90 -5.57 8.50
N ALA A 133 4.68 -5.48 9.05
CA ALA A 133 4.45 -5.77 10.47
C ALA A 133 4.77 -7.23 10.84
N ALA A 134 4.38 -8.18 9.97
CA ALA A 134 4.66 -9.60 10.13
C ALA A 134 6.17 -9.90 10.07
N TRP A 135 6.88 -9.30 9.11
CA TRP A 135 8.32 -9.46 8.94
C TRP A 135 9.07 -9.00 10.17
N ILE A 136 8.82 -7.77 10.64
CA ILE A 136 9.47 -7.22 11.85
C ILE A 136 9.18 -8.06 13.11
N ARG A 137 8.07 -8.81 13.15
CA ARG A 137 7.76 -9.72 14.26
C ARG A 137 8.52 -11.05 14.16
N ARG A 138 8.84 -11.52 12.96
CA ARG A 138 9.45 -12.83 12.72
C ARG A 138 10.95 -12.79 12.46
N SER A 139 11.49 -11.65 12.04
CA SER A 139 12.90 -11.47 11.75
C SER A 139 13.55 -10.45 12.69
N ASP A 140 14.80 -10.70 13.05
CA ASP A 140 15.68 -9.70 13.67
C ASP A 140 16.34 -8.77 12.64
N GLU A 141 16.06 -8.98 11.35
CA GLU A 141 16.55 -8.15 10.25
C GLU A 141 16.13 -6.67 10.42
N PRO A 142 17.05 -5.70 10.28
CA PRO A 142 16.76 -4.29 10.50
C PRO A 142 15.92 -3.62 9.40
N GLU A 143 15.80 -4.21 8.20
CA GLU A 143 15.21 -3.58 7.01
C GLU A 143 14.17 -4.49 6.30
N PRO A 144 12.93 -4.59 6.82
CA PRO A 144 11.87 -5.42 6.22
C PRO A 144 11.42 -4.96 4.83
N GLY A 145 11.61 -3.68 4.46
CA GLY A 145 11.04 -3.06 3.27
C GLY A 145 11.38 -3.77 1.96
N VAL A 146 12.63 -4.22 1.78
CA VAL A 146 13.06 -4.91 0.56
C VAL A 146 12.39 -6.28 0.41
N GLY A 147 12.37 -7.08 1.47
CA GLY A 147 11.76 -8.41 1.44
C GLY A 147 10.25 -8.35 1.22
N VAL A 148 9.58 -7.40 1.86
CA VAL A 148 8.13 -7.19 1.72
C VAL A 148 7.79 -6.64 0.33
N GLY A 149 8.57 -5.68 -0.17
CA GLY A 149 8.39 -5.15 -1.52
C GLY A 149 8.59 -6.22 -2.58
N ALA A 150 9.65 -7.03 -2.47
CA ALA A 150 9.90 -8.14 -3.37
C ALA A 150 8.75 -9.16 -3.33
N GLY A 151 8.32 -9.58 -2.13
CA GLY A 151 7.20 -10.51 -1.98
C GLY A 151 5.88 -9.98 -2.57
N LEU A 152 5.56 -8.70 -2.34
CA LEU A 152 4.37 -8.07 -2.91
C LEU A 152 4.43 -8.02 -4.44
N LEU A 153 5.59 -7.65 -5.01
CA LEU A 153 5.79 -7.63 -6.45
C LEU A 153 5.69 -9.04 -7.04
N THR A 154 6.31 -10.04 -6.41
CA THR A 154 6.21 -11.44 -6.83
C THR A 154 4.77 -11.91 -6.84
N VAL A 155 3.99 -11.63 -5.79
CA VAL A 155 2.56 -11.99 -5.74
C VAL A 155 1.78 -11.25 -6.83
N ALA A 156 2.01 -9.96 -7.03
CA ALA A 156 1.31 -9.18 -8.05
C ALA A 156 1.58 -9.69 -9.49
N VAL A 157 2.79 -10.19 -9.76
CA VAL A 157 3.17 -10.76 -11.07
C VAL A 157 2.68 -12.20 -11.22
N LEU A 158 2.82 -13.03 -10.19
CA LEU A 158 2.50 -14.45 -10.28
C LEU A 158 1.02 -14.76 -10.08
N ALA A 159 0.27 -13.95 -9.31
CA ALA A 159 -1.15 -14.21 -9.10
C ALA A 159 -1.95 -14.19 -10.40
N PRO A 160 -1.83 -13.21 -11.32
CA PRO A 160 -2.54 -13.27 -12.59
C PRO A 160 -2.18 -14.51 -13.44
N LEU A 161 -0.99 -15.10 -13.26
CA LEU A 161 -0.47 -16.17 -14.11
C LEU A 161 -0.77 -17.57 -13.55
N LEU A 162 -0.80 -17.72 -12.23
CA LEU A 162 -0.86 -19.02 -11.54
C LEU A 162 -2.20 -19.25 -10.82
N TRP A 163 -3.01 -18.21 -10.65
CA TRP A 163 -4.22 -18.31 -9.85
C TRP A 163 -5.34 -18.96 -10.66
N PRO A 164 -6.03 -19.98 -10.12
CA PRO A 164 -7.06 -20.69 -10.85
C PRO A 164 -8.24 -19.77 -11.20
N ASP A 165 -8.79 -19.89 -12.41
CA ASP A 165 -9.82 -19.02 -13.01
C ASP A 165 -11.00 -18.70 -12.09
N ARG A 166 -11.41 -19.68 -11.26
CA ARG A 166 -12.50 -19.53 -10.29
C ARG A 166 -12.23 -18.50 -9.18
N TRP A 167 -10.97 -18.13 -8.96
CA TRP A 167 -10.50 -17.18 -7.94
C TRP A 167 -9.83 -15.95 -8.54
N GLU A 168 -10.05 -15.64 -9.83
CA GLU A 168 -9.49 -14.45 -10.46
C GLU A 168 -9.80 -13.19 -9.64
N LEU A 169 -8.74 -12.51 -9.21
CA LEU A 169 -8.77 -11.23 -8.51
C LEU A 169 -8.66 -10.04 -9.47
N PHE A 170 -8.12 -10.29 -10.66
CA PHE A 170 -7.82 -9.27 -11.66
C PHE A 170 -8.69 -9.49 -12.90
N VAL A 171 -9.94 -9.03 -12.80
CA VAL A 171 -10.90 -9.09 -13.91
C VAL A 171 -11.05 -7.72 -14.58
N THR A 172 -11.52 -7.70 -15.82
CA THR A 172 -11.88 -6.47 -16.55
C THR A 172 -13.24 -5.96 -16.11
N VAL A 173 -13.54 -4.67 -16.34
CA VAL A 173 -14.79 -4.03 -15.91
C VAL A 173 -16.03 -4.73 -16.47
N ASP A 174 -15.94 -5.27 -17.68
CA ASP A 174 -17.05 -5.94 -18.36
C ASP A 174 -17.17 -7.44 -18.02
N ASP A 175 -16.29 -7.99 -17.17
CA ASP A 175 -16.36 -9.40 -16.76
C ASP A 175 -17.54 -9.63 -15.81
N PRO A 176 -18.39 -10.64 -16.04
CA PRO A 176 -19.50 -10.98 -15.14
C PRO A 176 -19.07 -11.22 -13.68
N ARG A 177 -17.82 -11.61 -13.46
CA ARG A 177 -17.23 -11.88 -12.13
C ARG A 177 -16.71 -10.62 -11.43
N TRP A 178 -16.88 -9.42 -12.00
CA TRP A 178 -16.39 -8.16 -11.43
C TRP A 178 -16.82 -7.96 -9.97
N ALA A 179 -18.09 -8.21 -9.65
CA ALA A 179 -18.61 -8.08 -8.30
C ALA A 179 -17.94 -9.06 -7.33
N ASP A 180 -17.88 -10.34 -7.70
CA ASP A 180 -17.28 -11.40 -6.89
C ASP A 180 -15.78 -11.16 -6.64
N ALA A 181 -15.06 -10.66 -7.64
CA ALA A 181 -13.65 -10.30 -7.50
C ALA A 181 -13.46 -9.18 -6.46
N HIS A 182 -14.34 -8.17 -6.45
CA HIS A 182 -14.27 -7.07 -5.49
C HIS A 182 -14.71 -7.48 -4.08
N GLU A 183 -15.62 -8.44 -3.95
CA GLU A 183 -15.93 -9.04 -2.65
C GLU A 183 -14.67 -9.73 -2.06
N ARG A 184 -13.93 -10.49 -2.89
CA ARG A 184 -12.65 -11.10 -2.49
C ARG A 184 -11.60 -10.06 -2.11
N TRP A 185 -11.53 -8.94 -2.82
CA TRP A 185 -10.68 -7.81 -2.43
C TRP A 185 -11.08 -7.20 -1.09
N GLY A 186 -12.38 -7.12 -0.80
CA GLY A 186 -12.90 -6.74 0.51
C GLY A 186 -12.44 -7.70 1.61
N VAL A 187 -12.54 -9.00 1.37
CA VAL A 187 -12.01 -10.03 2.29
C VAL A 187 -10.49 -9.89 2.47
N ALA A 188 -9.74 -9.68 1.39
CA ALA A 188 -8.29 -9.48 1.46
C ALA A 188 -7.92 -8.23 2.28
N LEU A 189 -8.63 -7.12 2.10
CA LEU A 189 -8.45 -5.90 2.87
C LEU A 189 -8.73 -6.14 4.36
N THR A 190 -9.87 -6.76 4.70
CA THR A 190 -10.22 -7.03 6.10
C THR A 190 -9.21 -7.96 6.77
N ALA A 191 -8.77 -9.01 6.09
CA ALA A 191 -7.73 -9.91 6.56
C ALA A 191 -6.38 -9.20 6.77
N ALA A 192 -5.98 -8.32 5.84
CA ALA A 192 -4.76 -7.54 5.94
C ALA A 192 -4.79 -6.57 7.13
N LEU A 193 -5.90 -5.86 7.33
CA LEU A 193 -6.08 -4.96 8.47
C LEU A 193 -6.06 -5.71 9.80
N ALA A 194 -6.73 -6.87 9.87
CA ALA A 194 -6.72 -7.73 11.05
C ALA A 194 -5.30 -8.26 11.34
N GLY A 195 -4.59 -8.74 10.32
CA GLY A 195 -3.20 -9.18 10.43
C GLY A 195 -2.28 -8.06 10.92
N PHE A 196 -2.39 -6.87 10.32
CA PHE A 196 -1.66 -5.69 10.77
C PHE A 196 -1.94 -5.37 12.25
N ALA A 197 -3.21 -5.36 12.67
CA ALA A 197 -3.59 -5.09 14.06
C ALA A 197 -3.04 -6.16 15.04
N VAL A 198 -2.99 -7.43 14.64
CA VAL A 198 -2.42 -8.52 15.44
C VAL A 198 -0.90 -8.41 15.53
N TRP A 199 -0.22 -8.11 14.42
CA TRP A 199 1.25 -8.06 14.37
C TRP A 199 1.85 -6.75 14.87
N ALA A 200 1.07 -5.66 14.89
CA ALA A 200 1.46 -4.38 15.48
C ALA A 200 1.41 -4.37 17.01
N ARG A 201 0.75 -5.35 17.65
CA ARG A 201 0.70 -5.47 19.12
C ARG A 201 2.03 -5.97 19.69
N GLU A 202 2.49 -5.33 20.75
CA GLU A 202 3.64 -5.82 21.53
C GLU A 202 3.28 -7.15 22.21
N PRO A 203 4.21 -8.13 22.25
CA PRO A 203 4.00 -9.31 23.08
C PRO A 203 3.88 -8.86 24.55
N VAL A 204 2.79 -9.26 25.21
CA VAL A 204 2.68 -9.11 26.66
C VAL A 204 3.78 -9.97 27.26
N ARG A 205 4.79 -9.34 27.87
CA ARG A 205 5.82 -10.06 28.61
C ARG A 205 5.18 -10.61 29.89
N PRO A 206 5.23 -11.93 30.14
CA PRO A 206 4.90 -12.49 31.45
C PRO A 206 5.97 -12.09 32.49
#